data_AF-X0ZPW4-F1
#
_entry.id   AF-X0ZPW4-F1
#
_cell.length_a   1.000
_cell.length_b   1.000
_cell.length_c   1.000
_cell.angle_alpha   90.00
_cell.angle_beta   90.00
_cell.angle_gamma   90.00
#
_symmetry.space_group_name_H-M   'P 1'
#
loop_
_entity.id
_entity.type
_entity.pdbx_description
1 polymer ?
#
loop_
_entity_poly.entity_id
_entity_poly.type
_entity_poly.pdbx_seq_one_letter_code
_entity_poly.pdbx_strand_id
1 'polypeptide(L)'
;KVYPGMNTPFKDVDIVVVRENTEDLYAGIEFARDDSGTKQLLDFVLDATGKEIRKDSAVSLKVISQTASRRIVEFAFEYVRQNGRKKVTAVHKANILKFSDGLFLDTAREVAKGYSDIEFGDMLVDATCMELVRKPQMFDVLVLPNLYGDIISDLCAGLVGSMGVAPGANIGDEVAIFEPTHGSAPKYAGQNKANPMATMLSGVMMLRYLREKDSA
;
A
#
# COMPACT_ATOMS: atom_id res chain seq x y z
N LYS A 1 1.38 8.27 -11.90
CA LYS A 1 0.83 9.44 -12.64
C LYS A 1 0.42 9.06 -14.06
N VAL A 2 -0.55 9.77 -14.65
CA VAL A 2 -0.90 9.64 -16.08
C VAL A 2 0.22 10.26 -16.93
N TYR A 3 0.65 9.56 -17.97
CA TYR A 3 1.58 10.06 -18.97
C TYR A 3 0.84 10.43 -20.26
N PRO A 4 1.29 11.48 -21.00
CA PRO A 4 0.72 11.80 -22.31
C PRO A 4 0.72 10.59 -23.25
N GLY A 5 -0.40 10.35 -23.94
CA GLY A 5 -0.55 9.23 -24.88
C GLY A 5 -1.03 7.92 -24.26
N MET A 6 -1.18 7.83 -22.93
CA MET A 6 -1.77 6.66 -22.28
C MET A 6 -3.26 6.54 -22.61
N ASN A 7 -3.69 5.31 -22.92
CA ASN A 7 -5.10 5.00 -23.14
C ASN A 7 -5.82 4.84 -21.79
N THR A 8 -6.37 5.94 -21.28
CA THR A 8 -7.15 5.97 -20.04
C THR A 8 -8.23 7.06 -20.11
N PRO A 9 -9.43 6.85 -19.53
CA PRO A 9 -10.43 7.90 -19.39
C PRO A 9 -10.05 8.96 -18.34
N PHE A 10 -9.05 8.68 -17.49
CA PHE A 10 -8.64 9.57 -16.41
C PHE A 10 -7.58 10.58 -16.88
N LYS A 11 -7.68 11.81 -16.39
CA LYS A 11 -6.76 12.90 -16.67
C LYS A 11 -6.20 13.48 -15.37
N ASP A 12 -4.98 14.01 -15.44
CA ASP A 12 -4.34 14.75 -14.35
C ASP A 12 -4.25 13.96 -13.03
N VAL A 13 -4.06 12.64 -13.11
CA VAL A 13 -3.87 11.78 -11.93
C VAL A 13 -2.38 11.65 -11.63
N ASP A 14 -1.97 12.06 -10.44
CA ASP A 14 -0.59 11.91 -9.93
C ASP A 14 -0.59 11.49 -8.44
N ILE A 15 -0.83 10.20 -8.21
CA ILE A 15 -0.93 9.61 -6.89
C ILE A 15 0.35 8.80 -6.59
N VAL A 16 0.83 8.89 -5.36
CA VAL A 16 1.84 7.99 -4.80
C VAL A 16 1.20 7.14 -3.71
N VAL A 17 1.45 5.83 -3.78
CA VAL A 17 0.99 4.87 -2.77
C VAL A 17 2.19 4.46 -1.93
N VAL A 18 2.11 4.70 -0.63
CA VAL A 18 3.07 4.28 0.38
C VAL A 18 2.45 3.12 1.16
N ARG A 19 2.97 1.92 0.94
CA ARG A 19 2.44 0.67 1.50
C ARG A 19 3.37 0.15 2.59
N GLU A 20 2.83 -0.11 3.78
CA GLU A 20 3.50 -0.93 4.79
C GLU A 20 3.65 -2.34 4.23
N ASN A 21 4.85 -2.91 4.16
CA ASN A 21 5.10 -4.14 3.41
C ASN A 21 5.64 -5.30 4.26
N THR A 22 5.46 -5.26 5.59
CA THR A 22 6.05 -6.26 6.51
C THR A 22 5.05 -7.00 7.38
N GLU A 23 3.85 -6.46 7.60
CA GLU A 23 2.84 -7.06 8.47
C GLU A 23 1.50 -7.28 7.73
N ASP A 24 0.38 -7.20 8.46
CA ASP A 24 -0.97 -7.50 7.99
C ASP A 24 -1.15 -8.99 7.62
N LEU A 25 -2.25 -9.33 6.93
CA LEU A 25 -2.53 -10.66 6.40
C LEU A 25 -1.43 -11.20 5.48
N TYR A 26 -0.58 -10.32 4.93
CA TYR A 26 0.59 -10.68 4.14
C TYR A 26 1.70 -11.36 4.96
N ALA A 27 1.65 -11.31 6.30
CA ALA A 27 2.57 -12.06 7.16
C ALA A 27 2.40 -13.58 7.06
N GLY A 28 1.33 -14.08 6.43
CA GLY A 28 1.15 -15.51 6.17
C GLY A 28 0.91 -16.36 7.42
N ILE A 29 0.46 -15.75 8.52
CA ILE A 29 0.11 -16.46 9.74
C ILE A 29 -1.28 -17.08 9.55
N GLU A 30 -1.29 -18.27 8.96
CA GLU A 30 -2.48 -18.97 8.50
C GLU A 30 -2.61 -20.38 9.08
N PHE A 31 -3.86 -20.76 9.37
CA PHE A 31 -4.24 -22.01 10.02
C PHE A 31 -5.29 -22.72 9.15
N ALA A 32 -4.93 -23.88 8.60
CA ALA A 32 -5.79 -24.64 7.71
C ALA A 32 -6.95 -25.30 8.46
N ARG A 33 -8.12 -25.42 7.80
CA ARG A 33 -9.37 -25.91 8.41
C ARG A 33 -9.24 -27.15 9.30
N ASP A 34 -8.55 -28.18 8.83
CA ASP A 34 -8.51 -29.50 9.48
C ASP A 34 -7.21 -29.76 10.24
N ASP A 35 -6.43 -28.70 10.51
CA ASP A 35 -5.18 -28.83 11.25
C ASP A 35 -5.39 -28.86 12.78
N SER A 36 -4.56 -29.64 13.47
CA SER A 36 -4.62 -29.77 14.93
C SER A 36 -4.35 -28.45 15.65
N GLY A 37 -3.48 -27.59 15.09
CA GLY A 37 -3.21 -26.25 15.62
C GLY A 37 -4.40 -25.30 15.44
N THR A 38 -5.15 -25.43 14.35
CA THR A 38 -6.38 -24.64 14.13
C THR A 38 -7.41 -24.91 15.22
N LYS A 39 -7.64 -26.19 15.55
CA LYS A 39 -8.58 -26.53 16.62
C LYS A 39 -8.19 -25.89 17.96
N GLN A 40 -6.91 -25.97 18.32
CA GLN A 40 -6.39 -25.34 19.55
C GLN A 40 -6.59 -23.82 19.53
N LEU A 41 -6.37 -23.17 18.39
CA LEU A 41 -6.63 -21.75 18.22
C LEU A 41 -8.12 -21.40 18.37
N LEU A 42 -9.02 -22.19 17.78
CA LEU A 42 -10.47 -21.96 17.89
C LEU A 42 -10.95 -22.13 19.33
N ASP A 43 -10.47 -23.15 20.03
CA ASP A 43 -10.77 -23.39 21.44
C ASP A 43 -10.25 -22.22 22.30
N PHE A 44 -9.01 -21.75 22.05
CA PHE A 44 -8.45 -20.58 22.72
C PHE A 44 -9.28 -19.30 22.49
N VAL A 45 -9.74 -19.05 21.25
CA VAL A 45 -10.57 -17.87 20.95
C VAL A 45 -11.91 -17.93 21.68
N LEU A 46 -12.53 -19.12 21.75
CA LEU A 46 -13.76 -19.33 22.50
C LEU A 46 -13.54 -19.02 23.98
N ASP A 47 -12.48 -19.56 24.58
CA ASP A 47 -12.15 -19.35 26.00
C ASP A 47 -11.80 -17.88 26.30
N ALA A 48 -11.01 -17.24 25.44
CA ALA A 48 -10.52 -15.89 25.66
C ALA A 48 -11.56 -14.80 25.38
N THR A 49 -12.50 -15.04 24.45
CA THR A 49 -13.42 -14.00 23.96
C THR A 49 -14.90 -14.33 24.12
N GLY A 50 -15.23 -15.59 24.47
CA GLY A 50 -16.60 -16.10 24.49
C GLY A 50 -17.24 -16.24 23.11
N LYS A 51 -16.49 -16.06 22.02
CA LYS A 51 -17.01 -16.15 20.64
C LYS A 51 -16.73 -17.51 20.04
N GLU A 52 -17.79 -18.20 19.66
CA GLU A 52 -17.68 -19.45 18.91
C GLU A 52 -17.41 -19.15 17.43
N ILE A 53 -16.33 -19.76 16.91
CA ILE A 53 -16.01 -19.80 15.48
C ILE A 53 -16.36 -21.20 14.97
N ARG A 54 -16.88 -21.29 13.74
CA ARG A 54 -17.26 -22.58 13.17
C ARG A 54 -16.02 -23.47 13.03
N LYS A 55 -16.16 -24.74 13.42
CA LYS A 55 -15.06 -25.72 13.42
C LYS A 55 -14.53 -26.07 12.02
N ASP A 56 -15.28 -25.74 10.98
CA ASP A 56 -14.91 -25.89 9.57
C ASP A 56 -14.27 -24.62 8.98
N SER A 57 -13.73 -23.73 9.82
CA SER A 57 -13.06 -22.49 9.38
C SER A 57 -11.55 -22.69 9.21
N ALA A 58 -10.99 -22.12 8.14
CA ALA A 58 -9.58 -21.71 8.12
C ALA A 58 -9.45 -20.32 8.76
N VAL A 59 -8.30 -20.01 9.36
CA VAL A 59 -8.06 -18.75 10.07
C VAL A 59 -6.79 -18.08 9.57
N SER A 60 -6.87 -16.79 9.26
CA SER A 60 -5.71 -15.94 9.00
C SER A 60 -5.64 -14.85 10.06
N LEU A 61 -4.47 -14.60 10.64
CA LEU A 61 -4.29 -13.58 11.65
C LEU A 61 -3.80 -12.27 11.03
N LYS A 62 -4.60 -11.22 11.18
CA LYS A 62 -4.19 -9.84 10.85
C LYS A 62 -3.47 -9.23 12.04
N VAL A 63 -2.18 -8.96 11.88
CA VAL A 63 -1.36 -8.30 12.90
C VAL A 63 -0.91 -6.94 12.36
N ILE A 64 -1.06 -5.91 13.18
CA ILE A 64 -0.57 -4.54 12.91
C ILE A 64 0.11 -4.06 14.19
N SER A 65 1.34 -3.59 14.07
CA SER A 65 2.09 -3.00 15.18
C SER A 65 2.17 -1.48 15.08
N GLN A 66 2.33 -0.83 16.24
CA GLN A 66 2.61 0.61 16.30
C GLN A 66 3.97 0.91 15.65
N THR A 67 4.96 0.03 15.80
CA THR A 67 6.31 0.20 15.24
C THR A 67 6.29 0.29 13.72
N ALA A 68 5.66 -0.68 13.04
CA ALA A 68 5.58 -0.66 11.58
C ALA A 68 4.71 0.50 11.08
N SER A 69 3.57 0.74 11.75
CA SER A 69 2.66 1.85 11.43
C SER A 69 3.36 3.22 11.53
N ARG A 70 4.14 3.44 12.60
CA ARG A 70 4.88 4.70 12.78
C ARG A 70 5.92 4.88 11.69
N ARG A 71 6.74 3.85 11.44
CA ARG A 71 7.81 3.90 10.43
C ARG A 71 7.26 4.26 9.04
N ILE A 72 6.19 3.58 8.60
CA ILE A 72 5.65 3.82 7.26
C ILE A 72 4.96 5.18 7.13
N VAL A 73 4.29 5.67 8.19
CA VAL A 73 3.65 6.98 8.17
C VAL A 73 4.70 8.09 8.20
N GLU A 74 5.72 7.99 9.04
CA GLU A 74 6.85 8.93 9.05
C GLU A 74 7.54 8.98 7.68
N PHE A 75 7.76 7.82 7.05
CA PHE A 75 8.26 7.75 5.68
C PHE A 75 7.35 8.48 4.69
N ALA A 76 6.03 8.32 4.76
CA ALA A 76 5.09 9.00 3.88
C ALA A 76 5.16 10.53 4.01
N PHE A 77 5.24 11.05 5.23
CA PHE A 77 5.39 12.49 5.48
C PHE A 77 6.73 13.05 4.98
N GLU A 78 7.83 12.34 5.24
CA GLU A 78 9.14 12.74 4.74
C GLU A 78 9.21 12.68 3.21
N TYR A 79 8.60 11.66 2.60
CA TYR A 79 8.46 11.57 1.14
C TYR A 79 7.71 12.79 0.59
N VAL A 80 6.61 13.19 1.23
CA VAL A 80 5.84 14.38 0.84
C VAL A 80 6.73 15.63 0.85
N ARG A 81 7.44 15.85 1.95
CA ARG A 81 8.33 17.02 2.13
C ARG A 81 9.45 17.06 1.09
N GLN A 82 10.15 15.94 0.88
CA GLN A 82 11.30 15.85 -0.03
C GLN A 82 10.92 16.00 -1.50
N ASN A 83 9.68 15.67 -1.86
CA ASN A 83 9.19 15.70 -3.24
C ASN A 83 8.26 16.90 -3.53
N GLY A 84 8.14 17.86 -2.61
CA GLY A 84 7.31 19.05 -2.80
C GLY A 84 5.82 18.74 -2.96
N ARG A 85 5.37 17.60 -2.41
CA ARG A 85 3.95 17.22 -2.33
C ARG A 85 3.32 17.93 -1.13
N LYS A 86 2.00 17.82 -0.99
CA LYS A 86 1.25 18.65 -0.02
C LYS A 86 0.40 17.86 0.96
N LYS A 87 0.00 16.62 0.60
CA LYS A 87 -1.01 15.90 1.36
C LYS A 87 -0.69 14.42 1.55
N VAL A 88 -0.89 13.94 2.78
CA VAL A 88 -0.94 12.52 3.16
C VAL A 88 -2.37 12.14 3.53
N THR A 89 -2.88 11.07 2.93
CA THR A 89 -4.15 10.43 3.34
C THR A 89 -3.87 9.05 3.91
N ALA A 90 -4.19 8.82 5.18
CA ALA A 90 -4.14 7.50 5.79
C ALA A 90 -5.40 6.70 5.43
N VAL A 91 -5.23 5.51 4.84
CA VAL A 91 -6.36 4.68 4.40
C VAL A 91 -6.49 3.45 5.29
N HIS A 92 -7.69 3.18 5.79
CA HIS A 92 -7.93 2.16 6.83
C HIS A 92 -9.38 1.64 6.83
N LYS A 93 -9.72 0.67 7.69
CA LYS A 93 -11.10 0.22 7.95
C LYS A 93 -11.41 0.19 9.45
N ALA A 94 -10.97 1.20 10.19
CA ALA A 94 -11.05 1.27 11.65
C ALA A 94 -12.50 1.30 12.20
N ASN A 95 -13.50 1.59 11.37
CA ASN A 95 -14.91 1.48 11.78
C ASN A 95 -15.34 0.03 12.06
N ILE A 96 -14.70 -0.95 11.39
CA ILE A 96 -14.90 -2.39 11.61
C ILE A 96 -13.74 -2.97 12.43
N LEU A 97 -12.50 -2.73 11.99
CA LEU A 97 -11.28 -3.26 12.58
C LEU A 97 -10.69 -2.30 13.62
N LYS A 98 -11.44 -2.09 14.71
CA LYS A 98 -11.16 -1.05 15.71
C LYS A 98 -9.78 -1.13 16.37
N PHE A 99 -9.18 -2.32 16.45
CA PHE A 99 -7.92 -2.51 17.18
C PHE A 99 -6.70 -2.58 16.25
N SER A 100 -6.78 -3.28 15.11
CA SER A 100 -5.67 -3.31 14.14
C SER A 100 -5.59 -2.00 13.36
N ASP A 101 -6.65 -1.66 12.65
CA ASP A 101 -6.70 -0.48 11.79
C ASP A 101 -6.90 0.79 12.61
N GLY A 102 -7.56 0.68 13.75
CA GLY A 102 -7.60 1.77 14.73
C GLY A 102 -6.21 2.12 15.25
N LEU A 103 -5.38 1.12 15.59
CA LEU A 103 -3.99 1.38 15.99
C LEU A 103 -3.19 2.06 14.88
N PHE A 104 -3.31 1.59 13.63
CA PHE A 104 -2.68 2.26 12.48
C PHE A 104 -3.13 3.72 12.35
N LEU A 105 -4.44 3.97 12.41
CA LEU A 105 -5.02 5.32 12.30
C LEU A 105 -4.57 6.25 13.44
N ASP A 106 -4.61 5.77 14.68
CA ASP A 106 -4.22 6.54 15.85
C ASP A 106 -2.72 6.88 15.79
N THR A 107 -1.89 5.93 15.37
CA THR A 107 -0.46 6.15 15.11
C THR A 107 -0.26 7.19 14.01
N ALA A 108 -1.02 7.11 12.91
CA ALA A 108 -0.91 8.06 11.82
C ALA A 108 -1.27 9.49 12.24
N ARG A 109 -2.35 9.64 13.02
CA ARG A 109 -2.77 10.91 13.63
C ARG A 109 -1.74 11.45 14.62
N GLU A 110 -1.08 10.58 15.36
CA GLU A 110 -0.01 10.95 16.27
C GLU A 110 1.21 11.50 15.52
N VAL A 111 1.68 10.77 14.50
CA VAL A 111 2.79 11.22 13.65
C VAL A 111 2.45 12.55 12.97
N ALA A 112 1.24 12.71 12.44
CA ALA A 112 0.79 13.92 11.75
C ALA A 112 0.93 15.20 12.61
N LYS A 113 0.85 15.12 13.94
CA LYS A 113 1.07 16.26 14.84
C LYS A 113 2.48 16.87 14.71
N GLY A 114 3.47 16.08 14.29
CA GLY A 114 4.84 16.53 14.04
C GLY A 114 5.05 17.22 12.68
N TYR A 115 4.05 17.24 11.81
CA TYR A 115 4.15 17.71 10.42
C TYR A 115 3.07 18.74 10.10
N SER A 116 3.07 19.86 10.83
CA SER A 116 2.05 20.92 10.67
C SER A 116 2.05 21.61 9.29
N ASP A 117 3.12 21.44 8.52
CA ASP A 117 3.29 21.97 7.15
C ASP A 117 2.61 21.11 6.07
N ILE A 118 2.13 19.91 6.41
CA ILE A 118 1.57 18.94 5.47
C ILE A 118 0.09 18.71 5.79
N GLU A 119 -0.78 18.74 4.78
CA GLU A 119 -2.19 18.40 4.95
C GLU A 119 -2.31 16.91 5.28
N PHE A 120 -2.99 16.60 6.39
CA PHE A 120 -3.30 15.23 6.78
C PHE A 120 -4.81 14.99 6.71
N GLY A 121 -5.19 13.85 6.12
CA GLY A 121 -6.55 13.32 6.19
C GLY A 121 -6.55 11.82 6.40
N ASP A 122 -7.69 11.26 6.78
CA ASP A 122 -7.93 9.83 6.80
C ASP A 122 -9.20 9.48 6.01
N MET A 123 -9.24 8.25 5.48
CA MET A 123 -10.38 7.78 4.71
C MET A 123 -10.55 6.27 4.85
N LEU A 124 -11.81 5.82 4.89
CA LEU A 124 -12.11 4.40 4.84
C LEU A 124 -11.77 3.80 3.47
N VAL A 125 -11.17 2.61 3.43
CA VAL A 125 -10.69 1.96 2.20
C VAL A 125 -11.78 1.80 1.11
N ASP A 126 -13.03 1.53 1.49
CA ASP A 126 -14.16 1.46 0.56
C ASP A 126 -14.51 2.82 -0.03
N ALA A 127 -14.50 3.88 0.79
CA ALA A 127 -14.68 5.25 0.31
C ALA A 127 -13.51 5.68 -0.59
N THR A 128 -12.28 5.30 -0.24
CA THR A 128 -11.10 5.56 -1.07
C THR A 128 -11.21 4.91 -2.44
N CYS A 129 -11.60 3.64 -2.52
CA CYS A 129 -11.84 2.97 -3.81
C CYS A 129 -12.90 3.70 -4.65
N MET A 130 -13.98 4.17 -4.01
CA MET A 130 -15.04 4.89 -4.70
C MET A 130 -14.57 6.26 -5.23
N GLU A 131 -13.83 7.02 -4.42
CA GLU A 131 -13.30 8.33 -4.80
C GLU A 131 -12.14 8.25 -5.80
N LEU A 132 -11.35 7.17 -5.78
CA LEU A 132 -10.32 6.93 -6.80
C LEU A 132 -10.92 6.78 -8.21
N VAL A 133 -12.14 6.27 -8.32
CA VAL A 133 -12.84 6.18 -9.60
C VAL A 133 -13.61 7.46 -9.93
N ARG A 134 -14.12 8.18 -8.93
CA ARG A 134 -14.92 9.40 -9.14
C ARG A 134 -14.09 10.66 -9.37
N LYS A 135 -13.08 10.88 -8.53
CA LYS A 135 -12.26 12.10 -8.50
C LYS A 135 -10.84 11.80 -7.98
N PRO A 136 -10.04 11.00 -8.69
CA PRO A 136 -8.70 10.61 -8.23
C PRO A 136 -7.76 11.80 -7.98
N GLN A 137 -8.00 12.96 -8.60
CA GLN A 137 -7.18 14.17 -8.46
C GLN A 137 -7.24 14.79 -7.05
N MET A 138 -8.14 14.33 -6.18
CA MET A 138 -8.17 14.77 -4.78
C MET A 138 -7.08 14.13 -3.92
N PHE A 139 -6.45 13.05 -4.41
CA PHE A 139 -5.40 12.34 -3.70
C PHE A 139 -4.01 12.76 -4.18
N ASP A 140 -3.06 12.76 -3.25
CA ASP A 140 -1.66 13.09 -3.48
C ASP A 140 -0.78 11.90 -3.04
N VAL A 141 -0.51 11.77 -1.74
CA VAL A 141 0.13 10.58 -1.15
C VAL A 141 -0.88 9.81 -0.31
N LEU A 142 -1.00 8.52 -0.56
CA LEU A 142 -1.77 7.58 0.25
C LEU A 142 -0.82 6.75 1.10
N VAL A 143 -1.10 6.60 2.39
CA VAL A 143 -0.37 5.68 3.28
C VAL A 143 -1.30 4.60 3.83
N LEU A 144 -0.92 3.33 3.70
CA LEU A 144 -1.81 2.21 3.96
C LEU A 144 -1.10 1.00 4.61
N PRO A 145 -1.83 0.20 5.41
CA PRO A 145 -1.45 -1.18 5.74
C PRO A 145 -1.33 -2.06 4.50
N ASN A 146 -0.61 -3.17 4.66
CA ASN A 146 -0.12 -4.01 3.56
C ASN A 146 -1.19 -4.43 2.54
N LEU A 147 -2.27 -5.09 2.99
CA LEU A 147 -3.29 -5.61 2.07
C LEU A 147 -4.02 -4.50 1.30
N TYR A 148 -4.26 -3.36 1.94
CA TYR A 148 -4.93 -2.25 1.27
C TYR A 148 -4.01 -1.53 0.30
N GLY A 149 -2.74 -1.36 0.68
CA GLY A 149 -1.72 -0.78 -0.19
C GLY A 149 -1.55 -1.59 -1.47
N ASP A 150 -1.58 -2.91 -1.38
CA ASP A 150 -1.58 -3.82 -2.52
C ASP A 150 -2.72 -3.52 -3.50
N ILE A 151 -3.97 -3.68 -3.03
CA ILE A 151 -5.18 -3.52 -3.84
C ILE A 151 -5.29 -2.10 -4.42
N ILE A 152 -5.01 -1.07 -3.62
CA ILE A 152 -5.10 0.32 -4.08
C ILE A 152 -3.99 0.65 -5.07
N SER A 153 -2.78 0.10 -4.93
CA SER A 153 -1.71 0.32 -5.90
C SER A 153 -2.07 -0.24 -7.28
N ASP A 154 -2.70 -1.42 -7.34
CA ASP A 154 -3.21 -2.01 -8.58
C ASP A 154 -4.35 -1.18 -9.19
N LEU A 155 -5.28 -0.71 -8.35
CA LEU A 155 -6.34 0.19 -8.78
C LEU A 155 -5.76 1.47 -9.40
N CYS A 156 -4.80 2.11 -8.72
CA CYS A 156 -4.11 3.29 -9.21
C CYS A 156 -3.36 3.03 -10.53
N ALA A 157 -2.73 1.86 -10.69
CA ALA A 157 -2.11 1.46 -11.95
C ALA A 157 -3.14 1.34 -13.09
N GLY A 158 -4.34 0.83 -12.78
CA GLY A 158 -5.48 0.82 -13.70
C GLY A 158 -5.95 2.22 -14.12
N LEU A 159 -5.98 3.19 -13.18
CA LEU A 159 -6.36 4.57 -13.49
C LEU A 159 -5.41 5.23 -14.50
N VAL A 160 -4.11 4.91 -14.43
CA VAL A 160 -3.10 5.52 -15.31
C VAL A 160 -2.90 4.75 -16.63
N GLY A 161 -3.67 3.68 -16.85
CA GLY A 161 -3.76 2.94 -18.11
C GLY A 161 -3.34 1.48 -18.01
N SER A 162 -2.27 1.15 -17.29
CA SER A 162 -1.88 -0.26 -17.03
C SER A 162 -0.80 -0.39 -15.95
N MET A 163 -0.67 -1.59 -15.37
CA MET A 163 0.49 -1.96 -14.55
C MET A 163 1.83 -1.88 -15.32
N GLY A 164 1.81 -2.00 -16.66
CA GLY A 164 3.02 -1.92 -17.50
C GLY A 164 3.72 -0.56 -17.50
N VAL A 165 3.13 0.46 -16.87
CA VAL A 165 3.71 1.80 -16.71
C VAL A 165 3.80 2.25 -15.25
N ALA A 166 3.50 1.36 -14.30
CA ALA A 166 3.57 1.65 -12.87
C ALA A 166 4.97 1.30 -12.34
N PRO A 167 5.77 2.28 -11.90
CA PRO A 167 7.05 2.00 -11.26
C PRO A 167 6.86 1.60 -9.80
N GLY A 168 7.83 0.87 -9.26
CA GLY A 168 7.81 0.37 -7.89
C GLY A 168 9.17 0.49 -7.20
N ALA A 169 9.12 0.54 -5.86
CA ALA A 169 10.29 0.46 -5.01
C ALA A 169 9.94 -0.17 -3.66
N ASN A 170 10.88 -0.93 -3.12
CA ASN A 170 10.89 -1.46 -1.77
C ASN A 170 12.06 -0.81 -1.03
N ILE A 171 11.77 0.04 -0.04
CA ILE A 171 12.78 0.86 0.63
C ILE A 171 12.79 0.50 2.12
N GLY A 172 13.94 0.03 2.61
CA GLY A 172 14.24 -0.15 4.02
C GLY A 172 15.31 0.83 4.49
N ASP A 173 15.75 0.67 5.74
CA ASP A 173 16.71 1.59 6.37
C ASP A 173 18.13 1.48 5.77
N GLU A 174 18.53 0.28 5.34
CA GLU A 174 19.88 0.01 4.81
C GLU A 174 19.90 -0.25 3.29
N VAL A 175 18.79 -0.74 2.73
CA VAL A 175 18.72 -1.20 1.35
C VAL A 175 17.44 -0.71 0.69
N ALA A 176 17.56 -0.29 -0.58
CA ALA A 176 16.44 0.02 -1.45
C ALA A 176 16.53 -0.81 -2.74
N ILE A 177 15.39 -1.39 -3.15
CA ILE A 177 15.22 -2.16 -4.38
C ILE A 177 14.20 -1.44 -5.25
N PHE A 178 14.51 -1.27 -6.53
CA PHE A 178 13.64 -0.61 -7.50
C PHE A 178 13.26 -1.62 -8.59
N GLU A 179 11.97 -1.86 -8.77
CA GLU A 179 11.47 -2.91 -9.65
C GLU A 179 10.12 -2.49 -10.28
N PRO A 180 9.84 -2.92 -11.52
CA PRO A 180 8.51 -2.72 -12.11
C PRO A 180 7.46 -3.50 -11.30
N THR A 181 6.23 -2.98 -11.22
CA THR A 181 5.15 -3.65 -10.48
C THR A 181 4.55 -4.85 -11.21
N HIS A 182 4.85 -5.04 -12.51
CA HIS A 182 4.29 -6.14 -13.28
C HIS A 182 5.11 -7.43 -13.16
N GLY A 183 4.47 -8.58 -13.40
CA GLY A 183 5.13 -9.89 -13.44
C GLY A 183 5.99 -10.13 -14.70
N SER A 184 6.56 -11.33 -14.79
CA SER A 184 7.56 -11.72 -15.80
C SER A 184 7.05 -11.92 -17.23
N ALA A 185 5.73 -12.04 -17.43
CA ALA A 185 5.07 -12.27 -18.72
C ALA A 185 5.80 -13.27 -19.66
N PRO A 186 5.98 -14.56 -19.28
CA PRO A 186 6.84 -15.52 -19.98
C PRO A 186 6.52 -15.70 -21.47
N LYS A 187 5.25 -15.55 -21.85
CA LYS A 187 4.77 -15.64 -23.24
C LYS A 187 5.38 -14.62 -24.21
N TYR A 188 6.04 -13.56 -23.72
CA TYR A 188 6.71 -12.54 -24.54
C TYR A 188 8.23 -12.57 -24.41
N ALA A 189 8.81 -13.52 -23.66
CA ALA A 189 10.24 -13.64 -23.47
C ALA A 189 10.96 -13.80 -24.82
N GLY A 190 12.03 -13.01 -25.04
CA GLY A 190 12.84 -13.04 -26.25
C GLY A 190 12.19 -12.45 -27.51
N GLN A 191 10.96 -11.92 -27.44
CA GLN A 191 10.23 -11.44 -28.62
C GLN A 191 10.40 -9.95 -28.91
N ASN A 192 11.10 -9.20 -28.05
CA ASN A 192 11.21 -7.74 -28.14
C ASN A 192 9.84 -7.04 -28.25
N LYS A 193 8.86 -7.48 -27.45
CA LYS A 193 7.48 -6.96 -27.44
C LYS A 193 7.02 -6.35 -26.11
N ALA A 194 7.71 -6.68 -25.01
CA ALA A 194 7.33 -6.19 -23.70
C ALA A 194 7.52 -4.67 -23.60
N ASN A 195 6.61 -3.99 -22.90
CA ASN A 195 6.73 -2.57 -22.63
C ASN A 195 7.74 -2.33 -21.48
N PRO A 196 8.88 -1.65 -21.70
CA PRO A 196 9.91 -1.47 -20.68
C PRO A 196 9.64 -0.28 -19.73
N MET A 197 8.54 0.46 -19.94
CA MET A 197 8.29 1.73 -19.25
C MET A 197 8.27 1.60 -17.73
N ALA A 198 7.59 0.61 -17.15
CA ALA A 198 7.59 0.42 -15.69
C ALA A 198 9.01 0.25 -15.12
N THR A 199 9.87 -0.53 -15.79
CA THR A 199 11.27 -0.72 -15.38
C THR A 199 12.07 0.57 -15.49
N MET A 200 11.95 1.28 -16.62
CA MET A 200 12.64 2.56 -16.83
C MET A 200 12.22 3.59 -15.78
N LEU A 201 10.92 3.69 -15.50
CA LEU A 201 10.38 4.60 -14.49
C LEU A 201 10.79 4.20 -13.06
N SER A 202 11.00 2.91 -12.79
CA SER A 202 11.58 2.45 -11.52
C SER A 202 13.05 2.86 -11.42
N GLY A 203 13.79 2.85 -12.52
CA GLY A 203 15.13 3.44 -12.61
C GLY A 203 15.13 4.95 -12.35
N VAL A 204 14.13 5.68 -12.85
CA VAL A 204 13.94 7.11 -12.53
C VAL A 204 13.69 7.31 -11.02
N MET A 205 12.89 6.44 -10.38
CA MET A 205 12.71 6.47 -8.93
C MET A 205 14.04 6.24 -8.18
N MET A 206 14.85 5.30 -8.66
CA MET A 206 16.18 5.03 -8.10
C MET A 206 17.10 6.26 -8.20
N LEU A 207 17.17 6.91 -9.36
CA LEU A 207 18.00 8.10 -9.55
C LEU A 207 17.54 9.24 -8.62
N ARG A 208 16.22 9.43 -8.44
CA ARG A 208 15.70 10.39 -7.46
C ARG A 208 16.09 10.05 -6.03
N TYR A 209 16.03 8.77 -5.67
CA TYR A 209 16.45 8.28 -4.35
C TYR A 209 17.96 8.55 -4.11
N LEU A 210 18.80 8.36 -5.13
CA LEU A 210 20.23 8.67 -5.10
C LEU A 210 20.55 10.17 -5.21
N ARG A 211 19.54 11.03 -5.30
CA ARG A 211 19.65 12.50 -5.48
C ARG A 211 20.23 12.94 -6.83
N GLU A 212 20.23 12.06 -7.82
CA GLU A 212 20.66 12.32 -9.21
C GLU A 212 19.52 12.93 -10.05
N LYS A 213 18.97 14.07 -9.60
CA LYS A 213 17.73 14.65 -10.15
C LYS A 213 17.82 15.06 -11.62
N ASP A 214 18.97 15.53 -12.08
CA ASP A 214 19.15 15.94 -13.48
C ASP A 214 19.13 14.75 -14.45
N SER A 215 19.55 13.57 -13.96
CA SER A 215 19.53 12.32 -14.71
C SER A 215 18.15 11.65 -14.72
N ALA A 216 17.23 12.07 -13.84
CA ALA A 216 15.99 11.36 -13.50
C ALA A 216 14.71 11.94 -14.14
#